data_AF-A0A7S1Q3M7-F1
#
_entry.id   AF-A0A7S1Q3M7-F1
#
_cell.length_a   1.000
_cell.length_b   1.000
_cell.length_c   1.000
_cell.angle_alpha   90.00
_cell.angle_beta   90.00
_cell.angle_gamma   90.00
#
_symmetry.space_group_name_H-M   'P 1'
#
loop_
_entity.id
_entity.type
_entity.pdbx_description
1 polymer ?
#
loop_
_entity_poly.entity_id
_entity_poly.type
_entity_poly.pdbx_seq_one_letter_code
_entity_poly.pdbx_strand_id
1 'polypeptide(L)'
;RPTDEEAKELCRRNAGMAEMLHTSTIKHGDSRLDAALRAGITGRPFEESVEQPEPEAPDEDEIALIKAMLRYDPAQRITISDALKSPFFASYDEYAPDVPPRPFPAINKAELESSLAARQLIWGMFAECHPVVDELVEALKASTDSPPPPPAAQE
;
A
#
# COMPACT_ATOMS: atom_id res chain seq x y z
N ARG A 1 -32.70 0.42 4.12
CA ARG A 1 -32.00 1.68 3.75
C ARG A 1 -31.90 2.48 5.03
N PRO A 2 -30.70 2.88 5.48
CA PRO A 2 -30.58 3.70 6.68
C PRO A 2 -31.36 5.00 6.46
N THR A 3 -32.03 5.47 7.50
CA THR A 3 -32.77 6.73 7.47
C THR A 3 -31.78 7.90 7.42
N ASP A 4 -32.20 9.02 6.86
CA ASP A 4 -31.34 10.20 6.65
C ASP A 4 -30.76 10.75 7.98
N GLU A 5 -31.45 10.50 9.09
CA GLU A 5 -31.00 10.79 10.46
C GLU A 5 -29.83 9.91 10.91
N GLU A 6 -29.87 8.60 10.64
CA GLU A 6 -28.80 7.66 11.01
C GLU A 6 -27.50 7.97 10.25
N ALA A 7 -27.60 8.44 9.00
CA ALA A 7 -26.43 8.86 8.21
C ALA A 7 -25.79 10.14 8.77
N LYS A 8 -26.59 11.10 9.24
CA LYS A 8 -26.11 12.35 9.84
C LYS A 8 -25.46 12.13 11.20
N GLU A 9 -25.97 11.20 12.01
CA GLU A 9 -25.37 10.84 13.28
C GLU A 9 -24.03 10.12 13.08
N LEU A 10 -23.94 9.23 12.08
CA LEU A 10 -22.69 8.55 11.73
C LEU A 10 -21.59 9.53 11.27
N CYS A 11 -21.95 10.54 10.47
CA CYS A 11 -21.03 11.59 10.04
C CYS A 11 -20.55 12.46 11.20
N ARG A 12 -21.43 12.84 12.14
CA ARG A 12 -21.04 13.59 13.35
C ARG A 12 -20.09 12.79 14.23
N ARG A 13 -20.35 11.50 14.41
CA ARG A 13 -19.51 10.61 15.23
C ARG A 13 -18.13 10.40 14.62
N ASN A 14 -18.03 10.30 13.29
CA ASN A 14 -16.76 10.13 12.59
C ASN A 14 -15.94 11.43 12.51
N ALA A 15 -16.59 12.60 12.45
CA ALA A 15 -15.90 13.89 12.49
C ALA A 15 -15.16 14.12 13.82
N GLY A 16 -15.73 13.69 14.95
CA GLY A 16 -15.09 13.80 16.27
C GLY A 16 -13.82 12.94 16.43
N MET A 17 -13.71 11.80 15.73
CA MET A 17 -12.47 11.00 15.75
C MET A 17 -11.33 11.65 14.96
N ALA A 18 -11.64 12.41 13.89
CA ALA A 18 -10.64 13.07 13.07
C ALA A 18 -9.93 14.23 13.82
N GLU A 19 -10.65 14.96 14.68
CA GLU A 19 -10.05 15.99 15.54
C GLU A 19 -9.22 15.41 16.69
N MET A 20 -9.62 14.25 17.22
CA MET A 20 -8.88 13.57 18.30
C MET A 20 -7.52 13.03 17.82
N LEU A 21 -7.40 12.67 16.54
CA LEU A 21 -6.15 12.19 15.94
C LEU A 21 -5.17 13.31 15.54
N HIS A 22 -5.61 14.57 15.45
CA HIS A 22 -4.74 15.70 15.09
C HIS A 22 -4.02 16.35 16.29
N THR A 23 -4.46 16.09 17.52
CA THR A 23 -3.91 16.73 18.72
C THR A 23 -2.96 15.83 19.52
N SER A 24 -2.74 14.60 19.07
CA SER A 24 -1.86 13.62 19.71
C SER A 24 -0.63 13.27 18.85
N THR A 25 0.00 14.25 18.22
CA THR A 25 1.40 14.09 17.79
C THR A 25 2.32 14.38 18.97
N ILE A 26 2.79 13.27 19.51
CA ILE A 26 3.80 13.06 20.54
C ILE A 26 4.94 14.08 20.44
N LYS A 27 5.18 14.74 21.57
CA LYS A 27 6.38 15.51 21.89
C LYS A 27 7.59 14.56 21.87
N HIS A 28 8.30 14.46 20.76
CA HIS A 28 9.70 14.04 20.73
C HIS A 28 10.48 15.00 19.85
N GLY A 29 11.52 15.59 20.45
CA GLY A 29 12.18 16.77 19.94
C GLY A 29 12.96 16.52 18.65
N ASP A 30 12.72 17.38 17.67
CA ASP A 30 13.64 17.66 16.59
C ASP A 30 14.03 19.14 16.66
N SER A 31 15.15 19.42 17.35
CA SER A 31 15.72 20.77 17.50
C SER A 31 16.18 21.43 16.19
N ARG A 32 15.96 20.81 15.02
CA ARG A 32 16.24 21.39 13.71
C ARG A 32 15.11 22.28 13.18
N LEU A 33 13.85 21.98 13.52
CA LEU A 33 12.69 22.76 13.05
C LEU A 33 12.55 24.10 13.78
N ASP A 34 12.88 24.13 15.08
CA ASP A 34 12.86 25.37 15.88
C ASP A 34 13.95 26.38 15.48
N ALA A 35 15.03 25.91 14.86
CA ALA A 35 16.06 26.78 14.30
C ALA A 35 15.57 27.47 13.01
N ALA A 36 14.84 26.74 12.16
CA ALA A 36 14.25 27.27 10.93
C ALA A 36 13.14 28.30 11.21
N LEU A 37 12.32 28.09 12.25
CA LEU A 37 11.29 29.05 12.65
C LEU A 37 11.88 30.36 13.21
N ARG A 38 13.00 30.30 13.94
CA ARG A 38 13.70 31.51 14.44
C ARG A 38 14.46 32.26 13.35
N ALA A 39 14.81 31.60 12.26
CA ALA A 39 15.54 32.20 11.15
C ALA A 39 14.70 33.10 10.23
N GLY A 40 13.40 33.32 10.54
CA GLY A 40 12.58 34.27 9.80
C GLY A 40 12.44 33.88 8.33
N ILE A 41 11.94 32.67 8.06
CA ILE A 41 11.47 32.31 6.72
C ILE A 41 10.16 33.08 6.47
N THR A 42 10.30 34.38 6.20
CA THR A 42 9.26 35.15 5.53
C THR A 42 9.08 34.57 4.14
N GLY A 43 7.83 34.32 3.78
CA GLY A 43 7.45 33.57 2.60
C GLY A 43 8.21 33.99 1.34
N ARG A 44 8.87 33.01 0.71
CA ARG A 44 9.02 33.09 -0.74
C ARG A 44 7.65 32.78 -1.34
N PRO A 45 7.14 33.64 -2.24
CA PRO A 45 5.91 33.34 -2.95
C PRO A 45 6.07 32.06 -3.76
N PHE A 46 4.98 31.29 -3.82
CA PHE A 46 4.81 29.99 -4.47
C PHE A 46 4.88 30.06 -6.02
N GLU A 47 5.87 30.75 -6.57
CA GLU A 47 6.18 30.67 -8.01
C GLU A 47 7.68 30.59 -8.22
N GLU A 48 8.29 29.51 -7.70
CA GLU A 48 9.46 28.98 -8.38
C GLU A 48 8.91 28.12 -9.51
N SER A 49 8.66 28.77 -10.66
CA SER A 49 8.57 28.06 -11.92
C SER A 49 9.87 27.29 -12.03
N VAL A 50 9.84 25.99 -11.72
CA VAL A 50 10.91 25.09 -12.11
C VAL A 50 10.89 25.17 -13.61
N GLU A 51 11.82 25.96 -14.16
CA GLU A 51 12.15 26.00 -15.57
C GLU A 51 12.48 24.54 -15.91
N GLN A 52 11.48 23.81 -16.39
CA GLN A 52 11.70 22.46 -16.88
C GLN A 52 12.66 22.66 -18.05
N PRO A 53 13.86 22.04 -18.03
CA PRO A 53 14.72 22.10 -19.19
C PRO A 53 13.87 21.69 -20.39
N GLU A 54 13.85 22.53 -21.43
CA GLU A 54 13.21 22.24 -22.71
C GLU A 54 13.53 20.78 -23.05
N PRO A 55 12.52 19.92 -23.34
CA PRO A 55 12.78 18.52 -23.57
C PRO A 55 13.76 18.40 -24.74
N GLU A 56 14.97 17.93 -24.44
CA GLU A 56 15.95 17.62 -25.47
C GLU A 56 15.30 16.64 -26.45
N ALA A 57 15.53 16.84 -27.75
CA ALA A 57 14.97 15.95 -28.75
C ALA A 57 15.42 14.51 -28.45
N PRO A 58 14.52 13.51 -28.53
CA PRO A 58 14.85 12.16 -28.13
C PRO A 58 15.99 11.61 -28.98
N ASP A 59 16.94 10.96 -28.32
CA ASP A 59 18.11 10.37 -28.96
C ASP A 59 17.70 9.19 -29.87
N GLU A 60 18.57 8.83 -30.82
CA GLU A 60 18.28 7.74 -31.77
C GLU A 60 18.04 6.40 -31.04
N ASP A 61 18.75 6.15 -29.94
CA ASP A 61 18.61 4.96 -29.11
C ASP A 61 17.27 4.92 -28.37
N GLU A 62 16.78 6.08 -27.91
CA GLU A 62 15.45 6.22 -27.30
C GLU A 62 14.35 5.90 -28.32
N ILE A 63 14.47 6.50 -29.50
CA ILE A 63 13.51 6.29 -30.59
C ILE A 63 13.51 4.82 -31.03
N ALA A 64 14.69 4.19 -31.12
CA ALA A 64 14.83 2.79 -31.49
C ALA A 64 14.16 1.86 -30.48
N LEU A 65 14.38 2.09 -29.18
CA LEU A 65 13.76 1.34 -28.10
C LEU A 65 12.23 1.47 -28.12
N ILE A 66 11.72 2.70 -28.21
CA ILE A 66 10.26 2.96 -28.26
C ILE A 66 9.62 2.25 -29.47
N LYS A 67 10.26 2.31 -30.64
CA LYS A 67 9.76 1.60 -31.84
C LYS A 67 9.74 0.08 -31.66
N ALA A 68 10.69 -0.49 -30.92
CA ALA A 68 10.72 -1.92 -30.61
C ALA A 68 9.62 -2.32 -29.60
N MET A 69 9.28 -1.44 -28.66
CA MET A 69 8.20 -1.65 -27.69
C MET A 69 6.80 -1.50 -28.30
N LEU A 70 6.63 -0.56 -29.23
CA LEU A 70 5.33 -0.21 -29.83
C LEU A 70 5.01 -0.93 -31.13
N ARG A 71 5.51 -2.17 -31.31
CA ARG A 71 5.12 -3.01 -32.45
C ARG A 71 3.65 -3.42 -32.32
N TYR A 72 2.93 -3.37 -33.45
CA TYR A 72 1.51 -3.74 -33.51
C TYR A 72 1.32 -5.20 -33.05
N ASP A 73 2.06 -6.11 -33.67
CA ASP A 73 2.09 -7.52 -33.31
C ASP A 73 2.80 -7.71 -31.96
N PRO A 74 2.12 -8.22 -30.91
CA PRO A 74 2.74 -8.46 -29.61
C PRO A 74 3.89 -9.46 -29.67
N ALA A 75 3.87 -10.43 -30.60
CA ALA A 75 4.96 -11.39 -30.76
C ALA A 75 6.24 -10.74 -31.31
N GLN A 76 6.14 -9.54 -31.89
CA GLN A 76 7.27 -8.78 -32.41
C GLN A 76 7.74 -7.70 -31.44
N ARG A 77 7.06 -7.51 -30.30
CA ARG A 77 7.50 -6.54 -29.28
C ARG A 77 8.74 -7.08 -28.58
N ILE A 78 9.67 -6.18 -28.28
CA ILE A 78 10.83 -6.50 -27.46
C ILE A 78 10.41 -7.00 -26.07
N THR A 79 11.12 -7.98 -25.53
CA THR A 79 10.91 -8.44 -24.15
C THR A 79 11.50 -7.43 -23.16
N ILE A 80 11.02 -7.44 -21.90
CA ILE A 80 11.60 -6.60 -20.85
C ILE A 80 13.10 -6.89 -20.68
N SER A 81 13.48 -8.18 -20.67
CA SER A 81 14.86 -8.60 -20.52
C SER A 81 15.78 -8.13 -21.65
N ASP A 82 15.26 -7.99 -22.87
CA ASP A 82 16.03 -7.45 -24.00
C ASP A 82 16.00 -5.92 -24.06
N ALA A 83 14.90 -5.29 -23.64
CA ALA A 83 14.80 -3.84 -23.52
C ALA A 83 15.82 -3.28 -22.52
N LEU A 84 16.06 -3.97 -21.41
CA LEU A 84 17.07 -3.59 -20.41
C LEU A 84 18.51 -3.62 -20.93
N LYS A 85 18.77 -4.31 -22.05
CA LYS A 85 20.08 -4.33 -22.72
C LYS A 85 20.25 -3.17 -23.72
N SER A 86 19.25 -2.30 -23.86
CA SER A 86 19.29 -1.16 -24.78
C SER A 86 20.39 -0.16 -24.37
N PRO A 87 21.12 0.44 -25.34
CA PRO A 87 22.09 1.50 -25.06
C PRO A 87 21.49 2.68 -24.28
N PHE A 88 20.18 2.92 -24.42
CA PHE A 88 19.44 3.90 -23.61
C PHE A 88 19.65 3.72 -22.10
N PHE A 89 19.74 2.48 -21.62
CA PHE A 89 19.93 2.18 -20.21
C PHE A 89 21.41 2.05 -19.81
N ALA A 90 22.37 2.23 -20.72
CA ALA A 90 23.79 1.99 -20.44
C ALA A 90 24.40 2.92 -19.38
N SER A 91 23.78 4.08 -19.15
CA SER A 91 24.17 5.04 -18.10
C SER A 91 23.56 4.73 -16.74
N TYR A 92 22.60 3.82 -16.67
CA TYR A 92 21.97 3.39 -15.43
C TYR A 92 22.71 2.15 -14.90
N ASP A 93 23.00 2.14 -13.59
CA ASP A 93 23.60 0.98 -12.93
C ASP A 93 22.79 -0.28 -13.27
N GLU A 94 23.50 -1.37 -13.59
CA GLU A 94 22.98 -2.63 -14.11
C GLU A 94 21.81 -3.15 -13.25
N TYR A 95 20.57 -2.84 -13.65
CA TYR A 95 19.37 -3.27 -12.94
C TYR A 95 19.13 -4.75 -13.23
N ALA A 96 19.85 -5.60 -12.51
CA ALA A 96 19.56 -7.02 -12.40
C ALA A 96 18.69 -7.22 -11.14
N PRO A 97 17.38 -7.49 -11.26
CA PRO A 97 16.68 -8.06 -10.13
C PRO A 97 17.26 -9.47 -9.89
N ASP A 98 18.19 -9.58 -8.94
CA ASP A 98 18.77 -10.86 -8.46
C ASP A 98 17.69 -11.84 -7.92
N VAL A 99 16.45 -11.36 -7.79
CA VAL A 99 15.31 -12.12 -7.32
C VAL A 99 14.52 -12.61 -8.52
N PRO A 100 14.49 -13.93 -8.82
CA PRO A 100 13.58 -14.45 -9.83
C PRO A 100 12.14 -14.06 -9.48
N PRO A 101 11.31 -13.70 -10.47
CA PRO A 101 9.94 -13.30 -10.20
C PRO A 101 9.24 -14.43 -9.45
N ARG A 102 8.85 -14.17 -8.20
CA ARG A 102 8.06 -15.12 -7.42
C ARG A 102 6.73 -15.29 -8.16
N PRO A 103 6.32 -16.51 -8.53
CA PRO A 103 5.02 -16.71 -9.14
C PRO A 103 3.95 -16.21 -8.17
N PHE A 104 3.21 -15.19 -8.58
CA PHE A 104 2.03 -14.78 -7.82
C PHE A 104 0.92 -15.78 -8.15
N PRO A 105 0.34 -16.47 -7.16
CA PRO A 105 -0.73 -17.41 -7.43
C PRO A 105 -1.91 -16.65 -8.05
N ALA A 106 -2.35 -17.11 -9.23
CA ALA A 106 -3.56 -16.57 -9.83
C ALA A 106 -4.75 -16.96 -8.95
N ILE A 107 -5.44 -15.97 -8.38
CA ILE A 107 -6.67 -16.20 -7.64
C ILE A 107 -7.73 -16.68 -8.63
N ASN A 108 -8.26 -17.87 -8.42
CA ASN A 108 -9.30 -18.40 -9.29
C ASN A 108 -10.59 -17.64 -9.04
N LYS A 109 -11.36 -17.38 -10.10
CA LYS A 109 -12.66 -16.70 -9.97
C LYS A 109 -13.59 -17.42 -8.98
N ALA A 110 -13.53 -18.75 -8.94
CA ALA A 110 -14.30 -19.58 -8.01
C ALA A 110 -14.01 -19.26 -6.53
N GLU A 111 -12.79 -18.86 -6.19
CA GLU A 111 -12.38 -18.50 -4.83
C GLU A 111 -12.96 -17.15 -4.38
N LEU A 112 -13.47 -16.37 -5.33
CA LEU A 112 -14.08 -15.06 -5.12
C LEU A 112 -15.61 -15.07 -5.27
N GLU A 113 -16.23 -16.23 -5.54
CA GLU A 113 -17.67 -16.31 -5.80
C GLU A 113 -18.54 -15.99 -4.59
N SER A 114 -18.02 -16.19 -3.37
CA SER A 114 -18.74 -15.88 -2.14
C SER A 114 -17.92 -15.03 -1.19
N SER A 115 -18.60 -14.17 -0.42
CA SER A 115 -17.95 -13.35 0.61
C SER A 115 -17.24 -14.20 1.66
N LEU A 116 -17.75 -15.41 1.95
CA LEU A 116 -17.11 -16.34 2.88
C LEU A 116 -15.83 -16.93 2.29
N ALA A 117 -15.88 -17.43 1.04
CA ALA A 117 -14.71 -17.99 0.36
C ALA A 117 -13.61 -16.94 0.18
N ALA A 118 -13.97 -15.71 -0.20
CA ALA A 118 -13.02 -14.61 -0.33
C ALA A 118 -12.36 -14.25 1.01
N ARG A 119 -13.12 -14.24 2.12
CA ARG A 119 -12.55 -14.01 3.46
C ARG A 119 -11.63 -15.15 3.89
N GLN A 120 -11.99 -16.40 3.60
CA GLN A 120 -11.14 -17.55 3.90
C GLN A 120 -9.84 -17.50 3.11
N LEU A 121 -9.90 -17.11 1.84
CA LEU A 121 -8.71 -16.89 1.00
C LEU A 121 -7.80 -15.81 1.60
N ILE A 122 -8.35 -14.63 1.93
CA ILE A 122 -7.58 -13.53 2.53
C ILE A 122 -7.01 -13.94 3.89
N TRP A 123 -7.79 -14.65 4.70
CA TRP A 123 -7.33 -15.15 5.99
C TRP A 123 -6.19 -16.16 5.85
N GLY A 124 -6.26 -17.06 4.85
CA GLY A 124 -5.18 -18.00 4.55
C GLY A 124 -3.88 -17.30 4.18
N MET A 125 -3.94 -16.32 3.26
CA MET A 125 -2.77 -15.50 2.89
C MET A 125 -2.19 -14.74 4.10
N PHE A 126 -3.06 -14.27 5.00
CA PHE A 126 -2.64 -13.59 6.23
C PHE A 126 -1.97 -14.54 7.22
N ALA A 127 -2.55 -15.73 7.44
CA ALA A 127 -2.00 -16.74 8.35
C ALA A 127 -0.62 -17.25 7.90
N GLU A 128 -0.41 -17.44 6.59
CA GLU A 128 0.90 -17.80 6.03
C GLU A 128 2.01 -16.79 6.37
N CYS A 129 1.66 -15.51 6.48
CA CYS A 129 2.60 -14.44 6.85
C CYS A 129 2.76 -14.29 8.37
N HIS A 130 1.81 -14.82 9.17
CA HIS A 130 1.69 -14.54 10.61
C HIS A 130 1.33 -15.80 11.42
N PRO A 131 2.29 -16.71 11.69
CA PRO A 131 2.01 -17.98 12.38
C PRO A 131 1.49 -17.83 13.81
N VAL A 132 1.76 -16.68 14.45
CA VAL A 132 1.28 -16.35 15.80
C VAL A 132 -0.26 -16.27 15.87
N VAL A 133 -0.91 -16.03 14.73
CA VAL A 133 -2.37 -15.89 14.66
C VAL A 133 -3.06 -17.22 14.92
N ASP A 134 -2.49 -18.34 14.49
CA ASP A 134 -3.07 -19.67 14.72
C ASP A 134 -3.06 -20.01 16.22
N GLU A 135 -1.97 -19.70 16.92
CA GLU A 135 -1.87 -19.88 18.38
C GLU A 135 -2.91 -19.05 19.13
N LEU A 136 -3.12 -17.80 18.71
CA LEU A 136 -4.14 -16.92 19.28
C LEU A 136 -5.56 -17.43 19.04
N VAL A 137 -5.84 -17.95 17.84
CA VAL A 137 -7.15 -18.53 17.51
C VAL A 137 -7.42 -19.76 18.37
N GLU A 138 -6.43 -20.64 18.56
CA GLU A 138 -6.56 -21.81 19.42
C GLU A 138 -6.76 -21.42 20.89
N ALA A 139 -6.00 -20.43 21.39
CA ALA A 139 -6.19 -19.90 22.74
C ALA A 139 -7.60 -19.29 22.93
N LEU A 140 -8.13 -18.60 21.93
CA LEU A 140 -9.45 -17.99 21.99
C LEU A 140 -10.56 -19.04 22.04
N LYS A 141 -10.46 -20.11 21.23
CA LYS A 141 -11.39 -21.26 21.26
C LYS A 141 -11.38 -21.95 22.63
N ALA A 142 -10.19 -22.21 23.18
CA ALA A 142 -10.05 -22.81 24.50
C ALA A 142 -10.71 -21.97 25.63
N SER A 143 -10.66 -20.64 25.51
CA SER A 143 -11.32 -19.74 26.47
C SER A 143 -12.85 -19.73 26.36
N THR A 144 -13.40 -20.04 25.19
CA THR A 144 -14.85 -20.03 24.94
C THR A 144 -15.52 -21.36 25.27
N ASP A 145 -14.79 -22.47 25.24
CA ASP A 145 -15.27 -23.80 25.64
C ASP A 145 -15.24 -24.07 27.16
N SER A 146 -14.85 -23.08 27.98
CA SER A 146 -14.88 -23.23 29.44
C SER A 146 -16.32 -23.40 29.93
N PRO A 147 -16.66 -24.50 30.64
CA PRO A 147 -18.02 -24.75 31.10
C PRO A 147 -18.48 -23.67 32.08
N PRO A 148 -19.79 -23.30 32.06
CA PRO A 148 -20.32 -22.29 32.98
C PRO A 148 -20.13 -22.74 34.44
N PRO A 149 -19.83 -21.81 35.36
CA PRO A 149 -19.67 -22.14 36.77
C PRO A 149 -20.97 -22.76 37.31
N PRO A 150 -20.88 -23.76 38.22
CA PRO A 150 -22.06 -24.39 38.79
C PRO A 150 -22.95 -23.35 39.48
N PRO A 151 -24.28 -23.48 39.40
CA PRO A 151 -25.18 -22.52 40.01
C PRO A 151 -24.87 -22.43 41.50
N ALA A 152 -24.63 -21.21 41.99
CA ALA A 152 -24.39 -20.94 43.39
C ALA A 152 -25.55 -21.53 44.20
N ALA A 153 -25.23 -22.45 45.11
CA ALA A 153 -26.18 -22.97 46.07
C ALA A 153 -26.76 -21.77 46.83
N GLN A 154 -28.07 -21.57 46.68
CA GLN A 154 -28.80 -20.58 47.46
C GLN A 154 -28.98 -21.18 48.85
N GLU A 155 -28.26 -20.63 49.83
CA GLU A 155 -28.54 -20.78 51.26
C GLU A 155 -29.33 -19.56 51.77
#